data_AF-A0A4Y7MN96-F1
#
_entry.id   AF-A0A4Y7MN96-F1
#
_cell.length_a   1.000
_cell.length_b   1.000
_cell.length_c   1.000
_cell.angle_alpha   90.00
_cell.angle_beta   90.00
_cell.angle_gamma   90.00
#
_symmetry.space_group_name_H-M   'P 1'
#
loop_
_entity.id
_entity.type
_entity.pdbx_description
1 polymer ?
#
loop_
_entity_poly.entity_id
_entity_poly.type
_entity_poly.pdbx_seq_one_letter_code
_entity_poly.pdbx_strand_id
1 'polypeptide(L)'
;MSGTPQGLSLEKCSDKKDTLYKSVEIEIRSGEPAVLLSYEWFTSYAAKQLGITIGKCWAPPKAHHNRLTLLKSIHIYKKHRVQYEIRTYFRHMTYERLTESTLKTFLEYIQRNVPEGVAVKVTKKSVVNLPPSLNDSVRRLSLQ
;
A
#
# COMPACT_ATOMS: atom_id res chain seq x y z
N MET A 1 41.02 14.13 21.67
CA MET A 1 39.81 14.53 20.92
C MET A 1 38.85 13.34 20.90
N SER A 2 38.20 13.05 22.03
CA SER A 2 37.28 11.92 22.18
C SER A 2 35.85 12.40 22.00
N GLY A 3 35.36 12.38 20.76
CA GLY A 3 33.95 12.55 20.48
C GLY A 3 33.23 11.21 20.65
N THR A 4 32.48 11.05 21.73
CA THR A 4 31.51 9.97 21.87
C THR A 4 30.44 10.16 20.79
N PRO A 5 30.14 9.17 19.93
CA PRO A 5 28.98 9.27 19.07
C PRO A 5 27.74 9.26 19.98
N GLN A 6 27.01 10.37 20.00
CA GLN A 6 25.74 10.48 20.70
C GLN A 6 24.83 9.39 20.14
N GLY A 7 24.62 8.35 20.96
CA GLY A 7 23.74 7.24 20.62
C GLY A 7 22.35 7.77 20.27
N LEU A 8 21.80 7.20 19.20
CA LEU A 8 20.41 7.35 18.80
C LEU A 8 19.52 7.29 20.05
N SER A 9 18.87 8.40 20.40
CA SER A 9 17.90 8.42 21.48
C SER A 9 16.79 7.42 21.16
N LEU A 10 16.74 6.33 21.93
CA LEU A 10 15.59 5.43 21.97
C LEU A 10 14.38 6.26 22.42
N GLU A 11 13.59 6.71 21.44
CA GLU A 11 12.33 7.39 21.75
C GLU A 11 11.46 6.45 22.59
N LYS A 12 10.97 7.00 23.69
CA LYS A 12 10.21 6.33 24.74
C LYS A 12 9.13 5.40 24.16
N CYS A 13 9.04 4.16 24.68
CA CYS A 13 7.82 3.36 24.59
C CYS A 13 6.67 4.19 25.14
N SER A 14 5.79 4.70 24.27
CA SER A 14 4.59 5.37 24.75
C SER A 14 3.74 4.36 25.50
N ASP A 15 3.13 4.72 26.63
CA ASP A 15 2.19 3.87 27.37
C ASP A 15 0.93 3.47 26.57
N LYS A 16 0.79 4.00 25.34
CA LYS A 16 -0.29 3.64 24.42
C LYS A 16 0.01 2.29 23.80
N LYS A 17 -0.95 1.37 23.90
CA LYS A 17 -0.91 0.07 23.22
C LYS A 17 -0.96 0.28 21.71
N ASP A 18 -0.11 -0.45 20.99
CA ASP A 18 -0.08 -0.42 19.52
C ASP A 18 -1.41 -0.87 18.92
N THR A 19 -1.83 -0.18 17.85
CA THR A 19 -2.95 -0.66 17.03
C THR A 19 -2.53 -1.91 16.26
N LEU A 20 -3.38 -2.94 16.30
CA LEU A 20 -3.16 -4.16 15.53
C LEU A 20 -3.84 -4.06 14.17
N TYR A 21 -3.16 -4.55 13.13
CA TYR A 21 -3.69 -4.65 11.78
C TYR A 21 -3.83 -6.12 11.37
N LYS A 22 -5.04 -6.51 10.98
CA LYS A 22 -5.31 -7.85 10.44
C LYS A 22 -4.57 -8.03 9.12
N SER A 23 -4.73 -7.05 8.23
CA SER A 23 -3.99 -6.97 6.99
C SER A 23 -3.82 -5.53 6.51
N VAL A 24 -2.78 -5.32 5.71
CA VAL A 24 -2.49 -4.07 5.02
C VAL A 24 -2.31 -4.40 3.55
N GLU A 25 -3.12 -3.74 2.71
CA GLU A 25 -3.08 -3.91 1.27
C GLU A 25 -2.39 -2.69 0.66
N ILE A 26 -1.29 -2.94 -0.04
CA ILE A 26 -0.55 -1.94 -0.82
C ILE A 26 -0.91 -2.16 -2.28
N GLU A 27 -1.63 -1.20 -2.84
CA GLU A 27 -1.97 -1.13 -4.26
C GLU A 27 -1.01 -0.17 -4.94
N ILE A 28 -0.39 -0.63 -6.03
CA ILE A 28 0.60 0.12 -6.78
C ILE A 28 0.17 0.22 -8.23
N ARG A 29 0.29 1.42 -8.81
CA ARG A 29 -0.13 1.74 -10.17
C ARG A 29 1.00 2.39 -10.93
N SER A 30 1.18 2.00 -12.19
CA SER A 30 2.14 2.65 -13.09
C SER A 30 1.75 2.45 -14.55
N GLY A 31 2.32 3.27 -15.43
CA GLY A 31 2.28 3.06 -16.87
C GLY A 31 3.19 1.93 -17.34
N GLU A 32 4.21 1.57 -16.56
CA GLU A 32 5.19 0.56 -16.94
C GLU A 32 5.08 -0.71 -16.06
N PRO A 33 4.82 -1.89 -16.66
CA PRO A 33 4.64 -3.11 -15.88
C PRO A 33 5.95 -3.67 -15.32
N ALA A 34 7.09 -3.40 -15.96
CA ALA A 34 8.40 -3.86 -15.51
C ALA A 34 8.80 -3.22 -14.16
N VAL A 35 8.54 -1.92 -14.02
CA VAL A 35 8.76 -1.16 -12.77
C VAL A 35 7.89 -1.72 -11.64
N LEU A 36 6.64 -2.08 -11.91
CA LEU A 36 5.78 -2.70 -10.90
C LEU A 36 6.29 -4.06 -10.45
N LEU A 37 6.82 -4.87 -11.37
CA LEU A 37 7.39 -6.19 -11.04
C LEU A 37 8.64 -6.06 -10.18
N SER A 38 9.55 -5.15 -10.52
CA SER A 38 10.77 -4.93 -9.72
C SER A 38 10.43 -4.39 -8.33
N TYR A 39 9.45 -3.50 -8.24
CA TYR A 39 9.02 -2.93 -6.97
C TYR A 39 8.28 -3.94 -6.09
N GLU A 40 7.50 -4.85 -6.67
CA GLU A 40 6.94 -5.98 -5.91
C GLU A 40 8.03 -6.85 -5.31
N TRP A 41 9.07 -7.18 -6.10
CA TRP A 41 10.19 -7.98 -5.63
C TRP A 41 10.91 -7.28 -4.47
N PHE A 42 11.21 -5.99 -4.60
CA PHE A 42 11.84 -5.17 -3.56
C PHE A 42 11.02 -5.17 -2.27
N THR A 43 9.72 -4.91 -2.37
CA THR A 43 8.82 -4.80 -1.22
C THR A 43 8.66 -6.17 -0.53
N SER A 44 8.55 -7.24 -1.32
CA SER A 44 8.48 -8.61 -0.81
C SER A 44 9.79 -9.03 -0.14
N TYR A 45 10.94 -8.62 -0.68
CA TYR A 45 12.24 -8.89 -0.09
C TYR A 45 12.40 -8.17 1.25
N ALA A 46 12.07 -6.88 1.32
CA ALA A 46 12.12 -6.10 2.56
C ALA A 46 11.18 -6.70 3.64
N ALA A 47 9.97 -7.11 3.27
CA ALA A 47 9.04 -7.76 4.17
C ALA A 47 9.59 -9.07 4.74
N LYS A 48 10.24 -9.91 3.92
CA LYS A 48 10.90 -11.15 4.38
C LYS A 48 11.99 -10.87 5.40
N GLN A 49 12.84 -9.86 5.15
CA GLN A 49 13.93 -9.50 6.06
C GLN A 49 13.42 -8.96 7.41
N LEU A 50 12.30 -8.25 7.40
CA LEU A 50 11.64 -7.77 8.62
C LEU A 50 10.78 -8.83 9.32
N GLY A 51 10.68 -10.05 8.76
CA GLY A 51 9.85 -11.12 9.32
C GLY A 51 8.33 -10.87 9.20
N ILE A 52 7.90 -10.03 8.26
CA ILE A 52 6.49 -9.73 8.02
C ILE A 52 5.84 -10.87 7.23
N THR A 53 4.63 -11.28 7.64
CA THR A 53 3.88 -12.30 6.90
C THR A 53 3.36 -11.71 5.59
N ILE A 54 3.84 -12.24 4.47
CA ILE A 54 3.39 -11.86 3.13
C ILE A 54 2.15 -12.68 2.78
N GLY A 55 1.06 -11.99 2.49
CA GLY A 55 -0.18 -12.58 1.99
C GLY A 55 -0.16 -12.70 0.46
N LYS A 56 -1.33 -12.55 -0.15
CA LYS A 56 -1.47 -12.68 -1.61
C LYS A 56 -0.93 -11.44 -2.33
N CYS A 57 0.02 -11.68 -3.24
CA CYS A 57 0.42 -10.74 -4.28
C CYS A 57 -0.30 -11.10 -5.59
N TRP A 58 -0.98 -10.15 -6.21
CA TRP A 58 -1.68 -10.40 -7.46
C TRP A 58 -1.79 -9.13 -8.31
N ALA A 59 -1.97 -9.33 -9.61
CA ALA A 59 -2.15 -8.29 -10.59
C ALA A 59 -3.33 -8.65 -11.51
N PRO A 60 -4.15 -7.67 -11.94
CA PRO A 60 -5.06 -7.88 -13.06
C PRO A 60 -4.28 -8.31 -14.31
N PRO A 61 -4.78 -9.28 -15.10
CA PRO A 61 -4.07 -9.78 -16.28
C PRO A 61 -3.96 -8.74 -17.40
N LYS A 62 -4.85 -7.74 -17.42
CA LYS A 62 -4.87 -6.67 -18.42
C LYS A 62 -4.75 -5.31 -17.75
N ALA A 63 -4.07 -4.40 -18.42
CA ALA A 63 -4.04 -3.00 -18.03
C ALA A 63 -5.45 -2.38 -18.11
N HIS A 64 -5.66 -1.34 -17.31
CA HIS A 64 -6.76 -0.42 -17.52
C HIS A 64 -6.41 0.51 -18.69
N HIS A 65 -7.24 0.51 -19.73
CA HIS A 65 -7.01 1.30 -20.94
C HIS A 65 -7.95 2.51 -20.93
N ASN A 66 -7.38 3.72 -20.88
CA ASN A 66 -8.12 4.94 -21.08
C ASN A 66 -7.79 5.49 -22.48
N ARG A 67 -8.80 5.55 -23.36
CA ARG A 67 -8.63 5.95 -24.77
C ARG A 67 -9.33 7.27 -25.04
N LEU A 68 -8.60 8.19 -25.66
CA LEU A 68 -9.09 9.53 -26.00
C LEU A 68 -8.87 9.75 -27.49
N THR A 69 -9.91 10.21 -28.20
CA THR A 69 -9.81 10.46 -29.64
C THR A 69 -10.03 11.93 -29.94
N LEU A 70 -8.97 12.62 -30.37
CA LEU A 70 -8.97 14.05 -30.65
C LEU A 70 -8.95 14.33 -32.15
N LEU A 71 -9.34 15.54 -32.55
CA LEU A 71 -9.14 15.99 -33.92
C LEU A 71 -7.65 16.20 -34.17
N LYS A 72 -7.17 15.75 -35.33
CA LYS A 72 -5.77 16.00 -35.72
C LYS A 72 -5.55 17.45 -36.16
N SER A 73 -6.57 18.04 -36.77
CA SER A 73 -6.56 19.43 -37.24
C SER A 73 -7.13 20.39 -36.20
N ILE A 74 -6.67 21.63 -36.24
CA ILE A 74 -7.18 22.76 -35.46
C ILE A 74 -8.63 23.11 -35.88
N HIS A 75 -8.97 23.01 -37.17
CA HIS A 75 -10.30 23.37 -37.69
C HIS A 75 -10.85 22.37 -38.72
N ILE A 76 -12.19 22.24 -38.76
CA ILE A 76 -13.10 21.56 -39.73
C ILE A 76 -12.89 20.09 -40.13
N TYR A 77 -11.70 19.52 -40.00
CA TYR A 77 -11.41 18.17 -40.51
C TYR A 77 -11.81 17.04 -39.54
N LYS A 78 -13.13 16.76 -39.43
CA LYS A 78 -13.69 15.75 -38.50
C LYS A 78 -13.24 14.31 -38.78
N LYS A 79 -12.98 13.97 -40.05
CA LYS A 79 -12.58 12.60 -40.46
C LYS A 79 -11.16 12.24 -39.99
N HIS A 80 -10.27 13.23 -39.84
CA HIS A 80 -8.88 13.00 -39.45
C HIS A 80 -8.74 13.13 -37.93
N ARG A 81 -8.60 11.99 -37.24
CA ARG A 81 -8.51 11.92 -35.77
C ARG A 81 -7.24 11.21 -35.33
N VAL A 82 -6.77 11.56 -34.14
CA VAL A 82 -5.66 10.88 -33.44
C VAL A 82 -6.23 10.18 -32.21
N GLN A 83 -5.84 8.92 -32.01
CA GLN A 83 -6.20 8.14 -30.83
C GLN A 83 -5.02 8.10 -29.87
N TYR A 84 -5.26 8.53 -28.65
CA TYR A 84 -4.35 8.40 -27.53
C TYR A 84 -4.83 7.28 -26.62
N GLU A 85 -3.89 6.56 -26.02
CA GLU A 85 -4.16 5.51 -25.04
C GLU A 85 -3.22 5.67 -23.85
N ILE A 86 -3.81 5.72 -22.66
CA ILE A 86 -3.09 5.66 -21.39
C ILE A 86 -3.36 4.28 -20.81
N ARG A 87 -2.29 3.52 -20.57
CA ARG A 87 -2.36 2.19 -19.95
C ARG A 87 -1.92 2.30 -18.50
N THR A 88 -2.76 1.84 -17.60
CA THR A 88 -2.43 1.76 -16.17
C THR A 88 -2.41 0.31 -15.73
N TYR A 89 -1.25 -0.16 -15.30
CA TYR A 89 -1.05 -1.47 -14.70
C TYR A 89 -1.20 -1.37 -13.19
N PHE A 90 -1.64 -2.46 -12.57
CA PHE A 90 -1.89 -2.54 -11.13
C PHE A 90 -1.19 -3.76 -10.56
N ARG A 91 -0.65 -3.61 -9.35
CA ARG A 91 -0.23 -4.72 -8.51
C ARG A 91 -0.73 -4.51 -7.08
N HIS A 92 -1.24 -5.57 -6.49
CA HIS A 92 -1.76 -5.59 -5.13
C HIS A 92 -0.90 -6.53 -4.31
N MET A 93 -0.35 -6.01 -3.23
CA MET A 93 0.44 -6.78 -2.26
C MET A 93 -0.25 -6.71 -0.92
N THR A 94 -0.46 -7.87 -0.30
CA THR A 94 -1.11 -7.95 1.01
C THR A 94 -0.08 -8.37 2.05
N TYR A 95 -0.04 -7.68 3.17
CA TYR A 95 0.75 -8.04 4.34
C TYR A 95 -0.18 -8.31 5.51
N GLU A 96 0.07 -9.37 6.26
CA GLU A 96 -0.82 -9.84 7.32
C GLU A 96 -0.14 -9.73 8.68
N ARG A 97 -0.97 -9.60 9.73
CA ARG A 97 -0.53 -9.66 11.14
C ARG A 97 0.55 -8.63 11.48
N LEU A 98 0.20 -7.36 11.34
CA LEU A 98 1.11 -6.24 11.58
C LEU A 98 0.71 -5.43 12.81
N THR A 99 1.69 -4.88 13.51
CA THR A 99 1.49 -3.85 14.53
C THR A 99 1.68 -2.46 13.92
N GLU A 100 1.27 -1.43 14.64
CA GLU A 100 1.38 -0.03 14.20
C GLU A 100 2.82 0.44 14.05
N SER A 101 3.67 0.17 15.04
CA SER A 101 5.10 0.52 15.01
C SER A 101 5.82 -0.14 13.83
N THR A 102 5.67 -1.45 13.66
CA THR A 102 6.28 -2.20 12.55
C THR A 102 5.77 -1.71 11.19
N LEU A 103 4.46 -1.47 11.07
CA LEU A 103 3.88 -0.94 9.83
C LEU A 103 4.44 0.45 9.50
N LYS A 104 4.60 1.32 10.50
CA LYS A 104 5.14 2.67 10.30
C LYS A 104 6.56 2.62 9.73
N THR A 105 7.44 1.83 10.35
CA THR A 105 8.82 1.66 9.86
C THR A 105 8.86 1.04 8.46
N PHE A 106 8.01 0.04 8.21
CA PHE A 106 7.93 -0.61 6.91
C PHE A 106 7.44 0.34 5.81
N LEU A 107 6.36 1.09 6.06
CA LEU A 107 5.83 2.06 5.11
C LEU A 107 6.80 3.20 4.87
N GLU A 108 7.53 3.64 5.89
CA GLU A 108 8.56 4.67 5.73
C GLU A 108 9.64 4.21 4.73
N TYR A 109 10.16 2.99 4.90
CA TYR A 109 11.17 2.45 3.98
C TYR A 109 10.65 2.31 2.56
N ILE A 110 9.43 1.81 2.39
CA ILE A 110 8.78 1.64 1.08
C ILE A 110 8.55 3.00 0.43
N GLN A 111 7.87 3.91 1.12
CA GLN A 111 7.47 5.21 0.56
C GLN A 111 8.67 6.07 0.15
N ARG A 112 9.80 5.98 0.86
CA ARG A 112 11.04 6.66 0.49
C ARG A 112 11.65 6.15 -0.81
N ASN A 113 11.39 4.90 -1.19
CA ASN A 113 11.98 4.23 -2.34
C ASN A 113 10.99 4.05 -3.51
N VAL A 114 9.86 4.75 -3.50
CA VAL A 114 8.88 4.67 -4.60
C VAL A 114 9.50 5.27 -5.87
N PRO A 115 9.57 4.51 -6.98
CA PRO A 115 10.12 5.00 -8.23
C PRO A 115 9.19 6.01 -8.93
N GLU A 116 9.75 6.74 -9.88
CA GLU A 116 9.03 7.76 -10.65
C GLU A 116 7.86 7.16 -11.45
N GLY A 117 6.78 7.91 -11.58
CA GLY A 117 5.61 7.45 -12.32
C GLY A 117 4.87 6.28 -11.66
N VAL A 118 5.13 6.01 -10.37
CA VAL A 118 4.42 5.02 -9.58
C VAL A 118 3.57 5.68 -8.52
N ALA A 119 2.28 5.34 -8.49
CA ALA A 119 1.36 5.76 -7.45
C ALA A 119 1.13 4.60 -6.47
N VAL A 120 1.18 4.92 -5.17
CA VAL A 120 0.98 3.96 -4.08
C VAL A 120 -0.26 4.32 -3.29
N LYS A 121 -1.13 3.34 -3.05
CA LYS A 121 -2.30 3.45 -2.17
C LYS A 121 -2.22 2.37 -1.10
N VAL A 122 -2.28 2.79 0.16
CA VAL A 122 -2.20 1.89 1.32
C VAL A 122 -3.57 1.80 1.98
N THR A 123 -4.11 0.60 2.09
CA THR A 123 -5.39 0.31 2.76
C THR A 123 -5.10 -0.48 4.04
N LYS A 124 -5.43 0.08 5.19
CA LYS A 124 -5.16 -0.53 6.51
C LYS A 124 -6.43 -1.13 7.08
N LYS A 125 -6.40 -2.41 7.49
CA LYS A 125 -7.52 -3.08 8.17
C LYS A 125 -7.17 -3.32 9.63
N SER A 126 -7.58 -2.40 10.51
CA SER A 126 -7.32 -2.49 11.95
C SER A 126 -8.21 -3.53 12.63
N VAL A 127 -7.70 -4.14 13.69
CA VAL A 127 -8.44 -5.00 14.61
C VAL A 127 -8.83 -4.17 15.81
N VAL A 128 -10.13 -4.07 16.09
CA VAL A 128 -10.68 -3.35 17.22
C VAL A 128 -11.60 -4.30 17.98
N ASN A 129 -11.61 -4.18 19.30
CA ASN A 129 -12.56 -4.90 20.13
C ASN A 129 -13.99 -4.40 19.86
N LEU A 130 -14.97 -5.23 20.19
CA LEU A 130 -16.37 -4.83 20.16
C LEU A 130 -16.57 -3.55 21.00
N PRO A 131 -17.36 -2.58 20.51
CA PRO A 131 -17.65 -1.38 21.27
C PRO A 131 -18.38 -1.74 22.57
N PRO A 132 -18.16 -1.01 23.68
CA PRO A 132 -18.70 -1.36 24.99
C PRO A 132 -20.22 -1.55 24.99
N SER A 133 -20.94 -0.69 24.25
CA SER A 133 -22.41 -0.72 24.15
C SER A 133 -22.97 -2.03 23.57
N LEU A 134 -22.24 -2.70 22.68
CA LEU A 134 -22.68 -3.96 22.09
C LEU A 134 -22.25 -5.18 22.92
N ASN A 135 -21.18 -5.05 23.70
CA ASN A 135 -20.61 -6.16 24.45
C ASN A 135 -21.60 -6.69 25.51
N ASP A 136 -22.34 -5.81 26.19
CA ASP A 136 -23.33 -6.17 27.20
C ASP A 136 -24.56 -6.89 26.62
N SER A 137 -24.92 -6.56 25.37
CA SER A 137 -26.03 -7.20 24.66
C SER A 137 -25.63 -8.60 24.19
N VAL A 138 -24.42 -8.76 23.65
CA VAL A 138 -23.90 -10.06 23.20
C VAL A 138 -23.75 -11.04 24.37
N ARG A 139 -23.24 -10.59 25.52
CA ARG A 139 -23.09 -11.43 26.72
C ARG A 139 -24.41 -11.97 27.27
N ARG A 140 -25.48 -11.19 27.18
CA ARG A 140 -26.82 -11.63 27.62
C ARG A 140 -27.39 -12.72 26.70
N LEU A 141 -27.17 -12.61 25.39
CA LEU A 141 -27.63 -13.60 24.42
C LEU A 141 -26.86 -14.93 24.49
N SER A 142 -25.58 -14.90 24.90
CA SER A 142 -24.78 -16.13 25.01
C SER A 142 -25.08 -16.99 26.24
N LEU A 143 -25.88 -16.49 27.19
CA LEU A 143 -26.24 -17.19 28.43
C LEU A 143 -27.66 -17.81 28.39
N GLN A 144 -28.38 -17.65 27.27
CA GLN A 144 -29.62 -18.35 26.96
C GLN A 144 -29.35 -19.50 26.00
#